data_AF-A0A2A3ZCW3-F1
#
_entry.id   AF-A0A2A3ZCW3-F1
#
_cell.length_a   1.000
_cell.length_b   1.000
_cell.length_c   1.000
_cell.angle_alpha   90.00
_cell.angle_beta   90.00
_cell.angle_gamma   90.00
#
_symmetry.space_group_name_H-M   'P 1'
#
loop_
_entity.id
_entity.type
_entity.pdbx_description
1 polymer ?
#
loop_
_entity_poly.entity_id
_entity_poly.type
_entity_poly.pdbx_seq_one_letter_code
_entity_poly.pdbx_strand_id
1 'polypeptide(L)'
;MTIELNTTNETKIQPAYDAAKSALSKAQDNLSKEQSALSEAQAALDAYNAKLDAAATLPKDAAHDGAELEGAVTFYGKRVTTAKKAVSEAQATLDQAGHDLTEAKILDRAEALAAFSTDQWIADFNAEAQEIADRYMADLHEVCSWEAEAISLGKTVPAPSNRARVNGNGNGWAVSLDGKKIHAPYASLGLDYLRESIRDTRHDERVAEAQREEGERRRQEAAELKAEQEYAEQAKRFAAGRTAQQPFQYTGGSGARPMVTTNENGEPLKGMFTGPSGSSTVARRN
;
A
#
# COMPACT_ATOMS: atom_id res chain seq x y z
N MET A 1 -22.13 -25.24 5.45
CA MET A 1 -22.14 -24.82 4.03
C MET A 1 -20.77 -24.30 3.64
N THR A 2 -20.11 -24.91 2.65
CA THR A 2 -18.85 -24.38 2.09
C THR A 2 -19.17 -23.64 0.81
N ILE A 3 -18.80 -22.37 0.70
CA ILE A 3 -18.95 -21.61 -0.56
C ILE A 3 -17.78 -22.01 -1.45
N GLU A 4 -18.03 -22.81 -2.47
CA GLU A 4 -17.04 -23.12 -3.49
C GLU A 4 -17.02 -21.99 -4.53
N LEU A 5 -15.85 -21.36 -4.70
CA LEU A 5 -15.65 -20.35 -5.72
C LEU A 5 -15.49 -21.04 -7.08
N ASN A 6 -16.45 -20.84 -7.98
CA ASN A 6 -16.33 -21.28 -9.35
C ASN A 6 -15.39 -20.34 -10.11
N THR A 7 -14.23 -20.83 -10.55
CA THR A 7 -13.21 -20.04 -11.25
C THR A 7 -13.23 -20.25 -12.77
N THR A 8 -14.42 -20.47 -13.36
CA THR A 8 -14.56 -20.83 -14.77
C THR A 8 -14.00 -19.75 -15.70
N ASN A 9 -14.29 -18.47 -15.44
CA ASN A 9 -13.83 -17.38 -16.29
C ASN A 9 -12.33 -17.16 -16.13
N GLU A 10 -11.82 -17.17 -14.89
CA GLU A 10 -10.38 -17.08 -14.59
C GLU A 10 -9.60 -18.19 -15.32
N THR A 11 -10.07 -19.43 -15.23
CA THR A 11 -9.44 -20.59 -15.88
C THR A 11 -9.38 -20.45 -17.39
N LYS A 12 -10.40 -19.84 -18.00
CA LYS A 12 -10.47 -19.62 -19.45
C LYS A 12 -9.47 -18.56 -19.94
N ILE A 13 -9.23 -17.51 -19.16
CA ILE A 13 -8.38 -16.38 -19.55
C ILE A 13 -6.91 -16.58 -19.15
N GLN A 14 -6.64 -17.35 -18.10
CA GLN A 14 -5.29 -17.61 -17.58
C GLN A 14 -4.26 -18.00 -18.67
N PRO A 15 -4.56 -18.91 -19.62
CA PRO A 15 -3.58 -19.29 -20.65
C PRO A 15 -3.15 -18.12 -21.56
N ALA A 16 -4.04 -17.16 -21.83
CA ALA A 16 -3.72 -16.00 -22.64
C ALA A 16 -2.77 -15.04 -21.90
N TYR A 17 -3.01 -14.83 -20.60
CA TYR A 17 -2.10 -14.06 -19.74
C TYR A 17 -0.71 -14.69 -19.68
N ASP A 18 -0.64 -16.01 -19.48
CA ASP A 18 0.63 -16.73 -19.42
C ASP A 18 1.39 -16.68 -20.76
N ALA A 19 0.67 -16.77 -21.88
CA ALA A 19 1.23 -16.62 -23.21
C ALA A 19 1.79 -15.19 -23.43
N ALA A 20 1.07 -14.15 -23.01
CA ALA A 20 1.53 -12.76 -23.11
C ALA A 20 2.80 -12.52 -22.27
N LYS A 21 2.85 -13.09 -21.06
CA LYS A 21 4.03 -13.04 -20.18
C LYS A 21 5.24 -13.72 -20.83
N SER A 22 5.04 -14.89 -21.43
CA SER A 22 6.09 -15.60 -22.17
C SER A 22 6.56 -14.79 -23.39
N ALA A 23 5.66 -14.14 -24.12
CA ALA A 23 6.00 -13.30 -25.26
C ALA A 23 6.85 -12.08 -24.86
N LEU A 24 6.51 -11.40 -23.77
CA LEU A 24 7.32 -10.30 -23.24
C LEU A 24 8.74 -10.75 -22.87
N SER A 25 8.86 -11.88 -22.17
CA SER A 25 10.18 -12.44 -21.82
C SER A 25 11.02 -12.73 -23.07
N LYS A 26 10.44 -13.34 -24.11
CA LYS A 26 11.14 -13.59 -25.37
C LYS A 26 11.54 -12.30 -26.09
N ALA A 27 10.69 -11.27 -26.06
CA ALA A 27 11.00 -9.98 -26.66
C ALA A 27 12.17 -9.28 -25.94
N GLN A 28 12.22 -9.36 -24.61
CA GLN A 28 13.32 -8.83 -23.79
C GLN A 28 14.63 -9.58 -24.07
N ASP A 29 14.60 -10.91 -24.15
CA ASP A 29 15.76 -11.72 -24.51
C ASP A 29 16.29 -11.34 -25.90
N ASN A 30 15.39 -11.13 -26.87
CA ASN A 30 15.77 -10.69 -28.20
C ASN A 30 16.40 -9.28 -28.17
N LEU A 31 15.81 -8.33 -27.45
CA LEU A 31 16.39 -6.99 -27.29
C LEU A 31 17.80 -7.06 -26.72
N SER A 32 18.01 -7.89 -25.69
CA SER A 32 19.34 -8.09 -25.11
C SER A 32 20.34 -8.62 -26.13
N LYS A 33 19.96 -9.63 -26.93
CA LYS A 33 20.80 -10.17 -28.01
C LYS A 33 21.18 -9.12 -29.05
N GLU A 34 20.22 -8.30 -29.50
CA GLU A 34 20.49 -7.23 -30.47
C GLU A 34 21.39 -6.13 -29.90
N GLN A 35 21.24 -5.81 -28.61
CA GLN A 35 22.12 -4.85 -27.92
C GLN A 35 23.55 -5.38 -27.82
N SER A 36 23.73 -6.67 -27.52
CA SER A 36 25.05 -7.30 -27.54
C SER A 36 25.69 -7.24 -28.93
N ALA A 37 24.94 -7.59 -29.98
CA ALA A 37 25.45 -7.53 -31.36
C ALA A 37 25.83 -6.09 -31.80
N LEU A 38 25.04 -5.08 -31.41
CA LEU A 38 25.38 -3.68 -31.63
C LEU A 38 26.67 -3.28 -30.89
N SER A 39 26.82 -3.71 -29.63
CA SER A 39 28.02 -3.44 -28.85
C SER A 39 29.26 -4.08 -29.45
N GLU A 40 29.15 -5.30 -29.97
CA GLU A 40 30.24 -6.00 -30.66
C GLU A 40 30.62 -5.30 -31.97
N ALA A 41 29.64 -4.86 -32.76
CA ALA A 41 29.87 -4.10 -33.99
C ALA A 41 30.57 -2.75 -33.70
N GLN A 42 30.16 -2.05 -32.64
CA GLN A 42 30.80 -0.80 -32.22
C GLN A 42 32.25 -1.05 -31.78
N ALA A 43 32.50 -2.09 -30.97
CA ALA A 43 33.84 -2.45 -30.53
C ALA A 43 34.76 -2.81 -31.72
N ALA A 44 34.22 -3.48 -32.76
CA ALA A 44 34.95 -3.78 -33.98
C ALA A 44 35.32 -2.50 -34.76
N LEU A 45 34.39 -1.56 -34.90
CA LEU A 45 34.63 -0.26 -35.53
C LEU A 45 35.68 0.56 -34.76
N ASP A 46 35.56 0.62 -33.44
CA ASP A 46 36.50 1.35 -32.58
C ASP A 46 37.91 0.74 -32.65
N ALA A 47 38.01 -0.60 -32.63
CA ALA A 47 39.29 -1.30 -32.77
C ALA A 47 39.90 -1.11 -34.16
N TYR A 48 39.07 -1.01 -35.20
CA TYR A 48 39.51 -0.72 -36.56
C TYR A 48 40.06 0.71 -36.68
N ASN A 49 39.35 1.70 -36.15
CA ASN A 49 39.79 3.10 -36.13
C ASN A 49 41.10 3.26 -35.35
N ALA A 50 41.25 2.60 -34.19
CA ALA A 50 42.49 2.61 -33.43
C ALA A 50 43.69 2.04 -34.23
N LYS A 51 43.46 1.05 -35.10
CA LYS A 51 44.50 0.52 -36.01
C LYS A 51 44.86 1.52 -37.10
N LEU A 52 43.89 2.22 -37.66
CA LEU A 52 44.14 3.26 -38.66
C LEU A 52 44.94 4.43 -38.06
N ASP A 53 44.57 4.87 -36.85
CA ASP A 53 45.28 5.94 -36.14
C ASP A 53 46.74 5.58 -35.82
N ALA A 54 47.01 4.31 -35.55
CA ALA A 54 48.35 3.80 -35.28
C ALA A 54 49.17 3.49 -36.55
N ALA A 55 48.56 3.48 -37.73
CA ALA A 55 49.22 3.06 -38.97
C ALA A 55 50.09 4.18 -39.54
N ALA A 56 51.36 3.88 -39.83
CA ALA A 56 52.28 4.82 -40.49
C ALA A 56 51.88 5.15 -41.94
N THR A 57 51.13 4.25 -42.58
CA THR A 57 50.56 4.39 -43.93
C THR A 57 49.21 3.70 -43.97
N LEU A 58 48.22 4.37 -44.55
CA LEU A 58 46.85 3.84 -44.64
C LEU A 58 46.79 2.60 -45.57
N PRO A 59 46.10 1.53 -45.15
CA PRO A 59 45.79 0.40 -46.02
C PRO A 59 44.98 0.85 -47.24
N LYS A 60 45.21 0.19 -48.39
CA LYS A 60 44.55 0.52 -49.66
C LYS A 60 43.01 0.44 -49.59
N ASP A 61 42.50 -0.50 -48.79
CA ASP A 61 41.07 -0.77 -48.67
C ASP A 61 40.45 -0.12 -47.41
N ALA A 62 41.16 0.82 -46.77
CA ALA A 62 40.77 1.31 -45.46
C ALA A 62 39.38 1.98 -45.41
N ALA A 63 39.05 2.72 -46.46
CA ALA A 63 37.75 3.37 -46.58
C ALA A 63 36.61 2.35 -46.80
N HIS A 64 36.90 1.23 -47.46
CA HIS A 64 35.91 0.18 -47.71
C HIS A 64 35.59 -0.56 -46.40
N ASP A 65 36.60 -1.05 -45.69
CA ASP A 65 36.43 -1.80 -44.45
C ASP A 65 35.76 -0.94 -43.36
N GLY A 66 36.12 0.35 -43.28
CA GLY A 66 35.46 1.30 -42.39
C GLY A 66 33.96 1.45 -42.70
N ALA A 67 33.61 1.61 -43.98
CA ALA A 67 32.21 1.72 -44.41
C ALA A 67 31.42 0.43 -44.13
N GLU A 68 32.02 -0.75 -44.24
CA GLU A 68 31.38 -2.03 -43.87
C GLU A 68 31.07 -2.09 -42.37
N LEU A 69 32.02 -1.69 -41.51
CA LEU A 69 31.84 -1.68 -40.06
C LEU A 69 30.80 -0.65 -39.61
N GLU A 70 30.81 0.56 -40.18
CA GLU A 70 29.75 1.56 -39.98
C GLU A 70 28.38 1.06 -40.45
N GLY A 71 28.37 0.33 -41.58
CA GLY A 71 27.19 -0.36 -42.08
C GLY A 71 26.64 -1.39 -41.09
N ALA A 72 27.52 -2.19 -40.48
CA ALA A 72 27.16 -3.16 -39.45
C ALA A 72 26.56 -2.49 -38.20
N VAL A 73 27.19 -1.41 -37.70
CA VAL A 73 26.67 -0.63 -36.57
C VAL A 73 25.28 -0.07 -36.91
N THR A 74 25.11 0.49 -38.11
CA THR A 74 23.81 1.02 -38.56
C THR A 74 22.75 -0.09 -38.65
N PHE A 75 23.11 -1.27 -39.15
CA PHE A 75 22.23 -2.42 -39.27
C PHE A 75 21.75 -2.93 -37.90
N TYR A 76 22.67 -3.17 -36.96
CA TYR A 76 22.31 -3.61 -35.62
C TYR A 76 21.57 -2.51 -34.83
N GLY A 77 21.90 -1.24 -35.04
CA GLY A 77 21.17 -0.11 -34.47
C GLY A 77 19.68 -0.12 -34.86
N LYS A 78 19.37 -0.40 -36.13
CA LYS A 78 17.98 -0.57 -36.59
C LYS A 78 17.31 -1.77 -35.92
N ARG A 79 18.01 -2.91 -35.80
CA ARG A 79 17.47 -4.11 -35.13
C ARG A 79 17.16 -3.88 -33.67
N VAL A 80 18.01 -3.15 -32.93
CA VAL A 80 17.73 -2.74 -31.55
C VAL A 80 16.47 -1.89 -31.47
N THR A 81 16.29 -0.92 -32.37
CA THR A 81 15.05 -0.12 -32.41
C THR A 81 13.82 -0.98 -32.66
N THR A 82 13.87 -1.92 -33.60
CA THR A 82 12.78 -2.86 -33.86
C THR A 82 12.51 -3.75 -32.64
N ALA A 83 13.54 -4.28 -31.99
CA ALA A 83 13.39 -5.12 -30.80
C ALA A 83 12.79 -4.33 -29.61
N LYS A 84 13.18 -3.06 -29.42
CA LYS A 84 12.54 -2.18 -28.43
C LYS A 84 11.05 -1.99 -28.70
N LYS A 85 10.67 -1.79 -29.97
CA LYS A 85 9.25 -1.71 -30.36
C LYS A 85 8.51 -3.00 -30.02
N ALA A 86 9.09 -4.16 -30.34
CA ALA A 86 8.50 -5.46 -30.01
C ALA A 86 8.33 -5.66 -28.49
N VAL A 87 9.28 -5.22 -27.66
CA VAL A 87 9.14 -5.24 -26.20
C VAL A 87 7.96 -4.37 -25.76
N SER A 88 7.84 -3.16 -26.31
CA SER A 88 6.72 -2.25 -25.98
C SER A 88 5.36 -2.84 -26.36
N GLU A 89 5.25 -3.47 -27.53
CA GLU A 89 4.02 -4.12 -28.00
C GLU A 89 3.67 -5.35 -27.14
N ALA A 90 4.66 -6.15 -26.77
CA ALA A 90 4.48 -7.30 -25.88
C ALA A 90 4.06 -6.87 -24.47
N GLN A 91 4.61 -5.77 -23.96
CA GLN A 91 4.21 -5.20 -22.67
C GLN A 91 2.75 -4.74 -22.70
N ALA A 92 2.34 -3.99 -23.73
CA ALA A 92 0.95 -3.56 -23.86
C ALA A 92 -0.03 -4.75 -23.95
N THR A 93 0.39 -5.84 -24.62
CA THR A 93 -0.39 -7.08 -24.69
C THR A 93 -0.51 -7.76 -23.32
N LEU A 94 0.57 -7.80 -22.54
CA LEU A 94 0.55 -8.34 -21.18
C LEU A 94 -0.35 -7.52 -20.26
N ASP A 95 -0.29 -6.19 -20.37
CA ASP A 95 -1.13 -5.29 -19.58
C ASP A 95 -2.62 -5.52 -19.87
N GLN A 96 -2.99 -5.61 -21.16
CA GLN A 96 -4.36 -5.92 -21.55
C GLN A 96 -4.81 -7.31 -21.05
N ALA A 97 -3.98 -8.34 -21.23
CA ALA A 97 -4.30 -9.68 -20.73
C ALA A 97 -4.44 -9.71 -19.19
N GLY A 98 -3.68 -8.85 -18.48
CA GLY A 98 -3.79 -8.67 -17.03
C GLY A 98 -5.12 -8.01 -16.62
N HIS A 99 -5.58 -7.03 -17.40
CA HIS A 99 -6.91 -6.44 -17.23
C HIS A 99 -8.01 -7.49 -17.45
N ASP A 100 -7.95 -8.24 -18.55
CA ASP A 100 -8.94 -9.27 -18.88
C ASP A 100 -9.00 -10.37 -17.80
N LEU A 101 -7.84 -10.80 -17.28
CA LEU A 101 -7.78 -11.75 -16.18
C LEU A 101 -8.39 -11.18 -14.90
N THR A 102 -8.17 -9.90 -14.61
CA THR A 102 -8.75 -9.23 -13.45
C THR A 102 -10.27 -9.13 -13.57
N GLU A 103 -10.78 -8.79 -14.75
CA GLU A 103 -12.21 -8.75 -15.03
C GLU A 103 -12.85 -10.14 -14.89
N ALA A 104 -12.23 -11.16 -15.47
CA ALA A 104 -12.68 -12.55 -15.33
C ALA A 104 -12.74 -12.99 -13.86
N LYS A 105 -11.73 -12.58 -13.06
CA LYS A 105 -11.73 -12.83 -11.62
C LYS A 105 -12.92 -12.16 -10.94
N ILE A 106 -13.14 -10.87 -11.20
CA ILE A 106 -14.26 -10.13 -10.63
C ILE A 106 -15.59 -10.81 -10.97
N LEU A 107 -15.76 -11.24 -12.23
CA LEU A 107 -16.96 -11.93 -12.67
C LEU A 107 -17.20 -13.23 -11.90
N ASP A 108 -16.19 -14.09 -11.76
CA ASP A 108 -16.29 -15.33 -10.97
C ASP A 108 -16.73 -15.07 -9.52
N ARG A 109 -16.19 -14.02 -8.89
CA ARG A 109 -16.56 -13.66 -7.50
C ARG A 109 -17.96 -13.05 -7.45
N ALA A 110 -18.34 -12.23 -8.42
CA ALA A 110 -19.68 -11.64 -8.50
C ALA A 110 -20.74 -12.73 -8.71
N GLU A 111 -20.48 -13.72 -9.56
CA GLU A 111 -21.35 -14.88 -9.77
C GLU A 111 -21.50 -15.71 -8.50
N ALA A 112 -20.40 -15.97 -7.77
CA ALA A 112 -20.46 -16.67 -6.49
C ALA A 112 -21.25 -15.90 -5.42
N LEU A 113 -21.10 -14.58 -5.36
CA LEU A 113 -21.89 -13.72 -4.48
C LEU A 113 -23.37 -13.71 -4.86
N ALA A 114 -23.69 -13.65 -6.16
CA ALA A 114 -25.06 -13.69 -6.65
C ALA A 114 -25.73 -15.05 -6.42
N ALA A 115 -24.96 -16.14 -6.42
CA ALA A 115 -25.44 -17.48 -6.10
C ALA A 115 -25.63 -17.70 -4.59
N PHE A 116 -25.06 -16.86 -3.73
CA PHE A 116 -25.24 -16.96 -2.29
C PHE A 116 -26.65 -16.53 -1.88
N SER A 117 -27.45 -17.47 -1.38
CA SER A 117 -28.76 -17.16 -0.81
C SER A 117 -28.64 -16.91 0.69
N THR A 118 -28.78 -15.64 1.09
CA THR A 118 -28.85 -15.26 2.50
C THR A 118 -30.01 -15.95 3.21
N ASP A 119 -31.17 -16.07 2.56
CA ASP A 119 -32.35 -16.70 3.14
C ASP A 119 -32.12 -18.19 3.40
N GLN A 120 -31.53 -18.91 2.44
CA GLN A 120 -31.19 -20.32 2.63
C GLN A 120 -30.14 -20.48 3.73
N TRP A 121 -29.12 -19.63 3.76
CA TRP A 121 -28.11 -19.66 4.80
C TRP A 121 -28.71 -19.41 6.20
N ILE A 122 -29.63 -18.44 6.33
CA ILE A 122 -30.37 -18.18 7.58
C ILE A 122 -31.21 -19.40 7.97
N ALA A 123 -31.91 -20.01 7.00
CA ALA A 123 -32.73 -21.18 7.26
C ALA A 123 -31.90 -22.37 7.76
N ASP A 124 -30.78 -22.65 7.11
CA ASP A 124 -29.85 -23.72 7.50
C ASP A 124 -29.23 -23.44 8.86
N PHE A 125 -28.75 -22.21 9.09
CA PHE A 125 -28.20 -21.79 10.37
C PHE A 125 -29.23 -21.91 11.50
N ASN A 126 -30.46 -21.45 11.28
CA ASN A 126 -31.51 -21.56 12.28
C ASN A 126 -31.86 -23.02 12.57
N ALA A 127 -31.88 -23.89 11.56
CA ALA A 127 -32.14 -25.32 11.77
C ALA A 127 -31.07 -25.97 12.66
N GLU A 128 -29.78 -25.68 12.40
CA GLU A 128 -28.68 -26.19 13.23
C GLU A 128 -28.66 -25.56 14.64
N ALA A 129 -28.87 -24.24 14.73
CA ALA A 129 -28.89 -23.52 15.99
C ALA A 129 -30.08 -23.91 16.88
N GLN A 130 -31.24 -24.22 16.28
CA GLN A 130 -32.43 -24.62 17.02
C GLN A 130 -32.21 -25.94 17.77
N GLU A 131 -31.52 -26.92 17.19
CA GLU A 131 -31.23 -28.19 17.89
C GLU A 131 -30.38 -27.95 19.15
N ILE A 132 -29.39 -27.07 19.04
CA ILE A 132 -28.52 -26.68 20.16
C ILE A 132 -29.34 -25.92 21.21
N ALA A 133 -30.15 -24.97 20.77
CA ALA A 133 -31.01 -24.19 21.64
C ALA A 133 -31.98 -25.10 22.41
N ASP A 134 -32.67 -26.02 21.73
CA ASP A 134 -33.61 -26.96 22.32
C ASP A 134 -32.95 -27.82 23.40
N ARG A 135 -31.72 -28.30 23.16
CA ARG A 135 -30.95 -29.09 24.14
C ARG A 135 -30.70 -28.31 25.42
N TYR A 136 -30.12 -27.11 25.32
CA TYR A 136 -29.82 -26.30 26.51
C TYR A 136 -31.08 -25.75 27.18
N MET A 137 -32.14 -25.49 26.41
CA MET A 137 -33.43 -25.11 26.95
C MET A 137 -34.09 -26.25 27.72
N ALA A 138 -33.95 -27.50 27.26
CA ALA A 138 -34.41 -28.68 28.01
C ALA A 138 -33.70 -28.79 29.37
N ASP A 139 -32.38 -28.63 29.41
CA ASP A 139 -31.61 -28.62 30.67
C ASP A 139 -32.08 -27.50 31.61
N LEU A 140 -32.33 -26.29 31.08
CA LEU A 140 -32.86 -25.17 31.86
C LEU A 140 -34.26 -25.47 32.42
N HIS A 141 -35.14 -26.04 31.60
CA HIS A 141 -36.47 -26.45 32.04
C HIS A 141 -36.41 -27.55 33.11
N GLU A 142 -35.50 -28.51 32.98
CA GLU A 142 -35.28 -29.55 33.97
C GLU A 142 -34.82 -28.96 35.32
N VAL A 143 -33.86 -28.03 35.31
CA VAL A 143 -33.40 -27.33 36.53
C VAL A 143 -34.53 -26.51 37.16
N CYS A 144 -35.33 -25.80 36.37
CA CYS A 144 -36.51 -25.09 36.87
C CYS A 144 -37.53 -26.07 37.50
N SER A 145 -37.70 -27.25 36.90
CA SER A 145 -38.60 -28.28 37.44
C SER A 145 -38.10 -28.83 38.78
N TRP A 146 -36.78 -29.06 38.93
CA TRP A 146 -36.17 -29.47 40.19
C TRP A 146 -36.31 -28.40 41.27
N GLU A 147 -36.17 -27.11 40.93
CA GLU A 147 -36.41 -26.02 41.89
C GLU A 147 -37.87 -26.00 42.35
N ALA A 148 -38.83 -26.12 41.41
CA ALA A 148 -40.25 -26.16 41.74
C ALA A 148 -40.59 -27.37 42.62
N GLU A 149 -40.03 -28.55 42.32
CA GLU A 149 -40.17 -29.76 43.11
C GLU A 149 -39.57 -29.58 44.51
N ALA A 150 -38.34 -29.06 44.61
CA ALA A 150 -37.68 -28.80 45.88
C ALA A 150 -38.47 -27.81 46.75
N ILE A 151 -39.05 -26.76 46.16
CA ILE A 151 -39.96 -25.83 46.85
C ILE A 151 -41.21 -26.56 47.33
N SER A 152 -41.83 -27.38 46.48
CA SER A 152 -43.03 -28.15 46.81
C SER A 152 -42.78 -29.09 47.98
N LEU A 153 -41.72 -29.91 47.91
CA LEU A 153 -41.31 -30.82 48.97
C LEU A 153 -40.95 -30.05 50.25
N GLY A 154 -40.18 -28.96 50.15
CA GLY A 154 -39.77 -28.16 51.30
C GLY A 154 -40.94 -27.54 52.06
N LYS A 155 -42.05 -27.22 51.40
CA LYS A 155 -43.30 -26.76 52.06
C LYS A 155 -43.97 -27.85 52.90
N THR A 156 -43.76 -29.12 52.56
CA THR A 156 -44.36 -30.26 53.26
C THR A 156 -43.52 -30.74 54.45
N VAL A 157 -42.24 -30.36 54.51
CA VAL A 157 -41.32 -30.75 55.58
C VAL A 157 -41.41 -29.74 56.74
N PRO A 158 -41.80 -30.15 57.96
CA PRO A 158 -42.05 -29.22 59.08
C PRO A 158 -40.81 -28.47 59.59
N ALA A 159 -39.61 -29.00 59.35
CA ALA A 159 -38.33 -28.39 59.71
C ALA A 159 -37.22 -28.96 58.80
N PRO A 160 -37.05 -28.44 57.57
CA PRO A 160 -35.97 -28.92 56.70
C PRO A 160 -34.61 -28.61 57.35
N SER A 161 -33.60 -29.44 57.06
CA SER A 161 -32.30 -29.38 57.73
C SER A 161 -31.66 -27.97 57.67
N ASN A 162 -30.75 -27.66 58.59
CA ASN A 162 -29.97 -26.40 58.52
C ASN A 162 -29.19 -26.23 57.21
N ARG A 163 -29.01 -27.33 56.48
CA ARG A 163 -28.28 -27.38 55.22
C ARG A 163 -29.12 -26.97 54.02
N ALA A 164 -30.39 -27.36 53.95
CA ALA A 164 -31.27 -27.06 52.82
C ALA A 164 -32.56 -26.44 53.35
N ARG A 165 -32.90 -25.23 52.91
CA ARG A 165 -34.09 -24.51 53.40
C ARG A 165 -34.93 -23.99 52.23
N VAL A 166 -36.24 -23.97 52.43
CA VAL A 166 -37.20 -23.35 51.52
C VAL A 166 -37.88 -22.22 52.28
N ASN A 167 -37.65 -20.99 51.84
CA ASN A 167 -38.16 -19.79 52.51
C ASN A 167 -39.12 -19.05 51.59
N GLY A 168 -40.30 -18.69 52.11
CA GLY A 168 -41.18 -17.72 51.46
C GLY A 168 -40.67 -16.31 51.72
N ASN A 169 -40.58 -15.49 50.69
CA ASN A 169 -40.37 -14.05 50.77
C ASN A 169 -41.52 -13.32 50.06
N GLY A 170 -41.60 -12.00 50.19
CA GLY A 170 -42.65 -11.18 49.56
C GLY A 170 -42.72 -11.26 48.03
N ASN A 171 -41.71 -11.86 47.38
CA ASN A 171 -41.60 -12.03 45.94
C ASN A 171 -41.68 -13.50 45.49
N GLY A 172 -42.00 -14.46 46.38
CA GLY A 172 -42.11 -15.87 46.04
C GLY A 172 -41.40 -16.81 47.02
N TRP A 173 -41.15 -18.05 46.59
CA TRP A 173 -40.42 -19.06 47.38
C TRP A 173 -39.02 -19.21 46.82
N ALA A 174 -38.03 -19.43 47.70
CA ALA A 174 -36.65 -19.65 47.29
C ALA A 174 -36.03 -20.83 48.03
N VAL A 175 -35.19 -21.59 47.33
CA VAL A 175 -34.36 -22.66 47.90
C VAL A 175 -33.01 -22.08 48.31
N SER A 176 -32.49 -22.48 49.46
CA SER A 176 -31.09 -22.24 49.83
C SER A 176 -30.41 -23.52 50.26
N LEU A 177 -29.13 -23.65 49.91
CA LEU A 177 -28.25 -24.76 50.28
C LEU A 177 -26.99 -24.18 50.93
N ASP A 178 -26.61 -24.70 52.10
CA ASP A 178 -25.47 -24.25 52.90
C ASP A 178 -25.48 -22.73 53.15
N GLY A 179 -26.67 -22.18 53.38
CA GLY A 179 -26.88 -20.74 53.60
C GLY A 179 -26.81 -19.87 52.34
N LYS A 180 -26.48 -20.43 51.17
CA LYS A 180 -26.47 -19.73 49.88
C LYS A 180 -27.82 -19.90 49.18
N LYS A 181 -28.39 -18.79 48.71
CA LYS A 181 -29.60 -18.82 47.91
C LYS A 181 -29.29 -19.47 46.56
N ILE A 182 -30.07 -20.47 46.21
CA ILE A 182 -30.07 -21.05 44.86
C ILE A 182 -30.97 -20.17 44.02
N HIS A 183 -30.47 -19.77 42.86
CA HIS A 183 -31.24 -19.07 41.84
C HIS A 183 -31.32 -20.01 40.65
N ALA A 184 -32.48 -20.62 40.41
CA ALA A 184 -32.63 -21.27 39.12
C ALA A 184 -32.56 -20.20 38.02
N PRO A 185 -31.87 -20.50 36.91
CA PRO A 185 -31.92 -19.63 35.75
C PRO A 185 -33.35 -19.52 35.22
N TYR A 186 -33.75 -18.34 34.75
CA TYR A 186 -35.05 -18.16 34.12
C TYR A 186 -34.99 -18.74 32.71
N ALA A 187 -35.60 -19.91 32.49
CA ALA A 187 -35.69 -20.51 31.17
C ALA A 187 -36.28 -19.51 30.13
N SER A 188 -37.25 -18.70 30.53
CA SER A 188 -37.85 -17.66 29.66
C SER A 188 -36.87 -16.59 29.16
N LEU A 189 -35.70 -16.42 29.79
CA LEU A 189 -34.65 -15.47 29.40
C LEU A 189 -33.40 -16.16 28.83
N GLY A 190 -33.37 -17.49 28.78
CA GLY A 190 -32.18 -18.25 28.39
C GLY A 190 -31.72 -17.96 26.95
N LEU A 191 -32.67 -17.86 26.02
CA LEU A 191 -32.40 -17.52 24.61
C LEU A 191 -31.89 -16.09 24.43
N ASP A 192 -32.41 -15.14 25.20
CA ASP A 192 -31.97 -13.75 25.15
C ASP A 192 -30.50 -13.63 25.61
N TYR A 193 -30.13 -14.31 26.70
CA TYR A 193 -28.74 -14.36 27.16
C TYR A 193 -27.82 -15.06 26.16
N LEU A 194 -28.25 -16.16 25.56
CA LEU A 194 -27.48 -16.84 24.50
C LEU A 194 -27.24 -15.90 23.33
N ARG A 195 -28.28 -15.20 22.86
CA ARG A 195 -28.18 -14.23 21.76
C ARG A 195 -27.21 -13.09 22.06
N GLU A 196 -27.21 -12.54 23.27
CA GLU A 196 -26.28 -11.46 23.66
C GLU A 196 -24.82 -11.93 23.79
N SER A 197 -24.63 -13.22 24.09
CA SER A 197 -23.30 -13.80 24.34
C SER A 197 -22.61 -14.34 23.08
N ILE A 198 -23.36 -14.74 22.05
CA ILE A 198 -22.79 -15.26 20.80
C ILE A 198 -22.17 -14.11 20.01
N ARG A 199 -20.87 -14.20 19.75
CA ARG A 199 -20.09 -13.22 18.97
C ARG A 199 -19.19 -13.92 17.96
N ASP A 200 -18.97 -13.27 16.82
CA ASP A 200 -17.95 -13.71 15.86
C ASP A 200 -16.57 -13.21 16.29
N THR A 201 -15.93 -13.97 17.18
CA THR A 201 -14.60 -13.62 17.72
C THR A 201 -13.52 -13.55 16.63
N ARG A 202 -13.68 -14.31 15.53
CA ARG A 202 -12.73 -14.29 14.41
C ARG A 202 -12.86 -13.01 13.58
N HIS A 203 -14.07 -12.50 13.42
CA HIS A 203 -14.27 -11.19 12.81
C HIS A 203 -13.66 -10.08 13.69
N ASP A 204 -13.93 -10.11 14.99
CA ASP A 204 -13.39 -9.13 15.94
C ASP A 204 -11.86 -9.10 15.92
N GLU A 205 -11.21 -10.27 15.90
CA GLU A 205 -9.74 -10.40 15.77
C GLU A 205 -9.21 -9.80 14.46
N ARG A 206 -9.86 -10.10 13.33
CA ARG A 206 -9.48 -9.55 12.02
C ARG A 206 -9.62 -8.04 11.96
N VAL A 207 -10.69 -7.48 12.52
CA VAL A 207 -10.89 -6.03 12.60
C VAL A 207 -9.81 -5.40 13.48
N ALA A 208 -9.50 -6.01 14.62
CA ALA A 208 -8.45 -5.52 15.51
C ALA A 208 -7.05 -5.60 14.87
N GLU A 209 -6.77 -6.62 14.07
CA GLU A 209 -5.53 -6.72 13.30
C GLU A 209 -5.43 -5.64 12.21
N ALA A 210 -6.48 -5.47 11.39
CA ALA A 210 -6.53 -4.42 10.38
C ALA A 210 -6.34 -3.01 10.97
N GLN A 211 -6.95 -2.75 12.14
CA GLN A 211 -6.75 -1.49 12.86
C GLN A 211 -5.32 -1.31 13.39
N ARG A 212 -4.66 -2.40 13.81
CA ARG A 212 -3.25 -2.36 14.23
C ARG A 212 -2.34 -2.06 13.04
N GLU A 213 -2.52 -2.74 11.91
CA GLU A 213 -1.76 -2.51 10.69
C GLU A 213 -1.95 -1.09 10.16
N GLU A 214 -3.19 -0.59 10.12
CA GLU A 214 -3.45 0.80 9.72
C GLU A 214 -2.82 1.79 10.69
N GLY A 215 -2.90 1.52 11.99
CA GLY A 215 -2.24 2.31 13.03
C GLY A 215 -0.72 2.30 12.94
N GLU A 216 -0.11 1.22 12.46
CA GLU A 216 1.33 1.12 12.18
C GLU A 216 1.70 1.90 10.93
N ARG A 217 0.94 1.74 9.84
CA ARG A 217 1.15 2.51 8.60
C ARG A 217 1.07 4.01 8.86
N ARG A 218 0.05 4.48 9.58
CA ARG A 218 -0.06 5.92 9.95
C ARG A 218 1.11 6.39 10.81
N ARG A 219 1.64 5.53 11.70
CA ARG A 219 2.84 5.86 12.49
C ARG A 219 4.10 5.94 11.64
N GLN A 220 4.25 5.06 10.64
CA GLN A 220 5.35 5.11 9.68
C GLN A 220 5.28 6.37 8.81
N GLU A 221 4.12 6.66 8.21
CA GLU A 221 3.89 7.88 7.42
C GLU A 221 4.18 9.15 8.25
N ALA A 222 3.73 9.19 9.51
CA ALA A 222 4.01 10.32 10.40
C ALA A 222 5.51 10.44 10.75
N ALA A 223 6.22 9.32 10.90
CA ALA A 223 7.66 9.31 11.17
C ALA A 223 8.46 9.77 9.94
N GLU A 224 8.08 9.33 8.74
CA GLU A 224 8.69 9.78 7.47
C GLU A 224 8.48 11.28 7.25
N LEU A 225 7.25 11.77 7.43
CA LEU A 225 6.94 13.19 7.30
C LEU A 225 7.77 14.03 8.30
N LYS A 226 7.93 13.54 9.53
CA LYS A 226 8.76 14.22 10.54
C LYS A 226 10.24 14.22 10.15
N ALA A 227 10.76 13.11 9.64
CA ALA A 227 12.14 13.03 9.15
C ALA A 227 12.39 13.98 7.97
N GLU A 228 11.43 14.11 7.06
CA GLU A 228 11.50 15.06 5.94
C GLU A 228 11.50 16.51 6.44
N GLN A 229 10.67 16.85 7.42
CA GLN A 229 10.65 18.17 8.04
C GLN A 229 11.98 18.50 8.72
N GLU A 230 12.55 17.57 9.48
CA GLU A 230 13.85 17.73 10.13
C GLU A 230 14.99 17.91 9.10
N TYR A 231 14.96 17.16 8.01
CA TYR A 231 15.93 17.32 6.91
C TYR A 231 15.80 18.69 6.23
N ALA A 232 14.58 19.14 5.96
CA ALA A 232 14.31 20.45 5.38
C ALA A 232 14.75 21.59 6.30
N GLU A 233 14.55 21.48 7.62
CA GLU A 233 15.05 22.45 8.59
C GLU A 233 16.58 22.48 8.65
N GLN A 234 17.23 21.31 8.64
CA GLN A 234 18.70 21.25 8.58
C GLN A 234 19.23 21.89 7.30
N ALA A 235 18.64 21.59 6.14
CA ALA A 235 19.01 22.20 4.87
C ALA A 235 18.87 23.73 4.91
N LYS A 236 17.78 24.25 5.50
CA LYS A 236 17.60 25.71 5.72
C LYS A 236 18.68 26.29 6.63
N ARG A 237 19.06 25.60 7.72
CA ARG A 237 20.15 26.05 8.62
C ARG A 237 21.51 26.05 7.91
N PHE A 238 21.82 25.03 7.12
CA PHE A 238 23.05 24.99 6.31
C PHE A 238 23.08 26.11 5.25
N ALA A 239 21.96 26.38 4.58
CA ALA A 239 21.84 27.48 3.63
C ALA A 239 22.04 28.85 4.32
N ALA A 240 21.42 29.07 5.48
CA ALA A 240 21.57 30.30 6.26
C ALA A 240 23.02 30.49 6.78
N GLY A 241 23.70 29.40 7.13
CA GLY A 241 25.11 29.42 7.54
C GLY A 241 26.07 29.80 6.41
N ARG A 242 25.76 29.45 5.15
CA ARG A 242 26.56 29.88 3.98
C ARG A 242 26.41 31.37 3.66
N THR A 243 25.25 31.97 3.90
CA THR A 243 25.05 33.43 3.72
C THR A 243 25.71 34.29 4.81
N ALA A 244 26.14 33.70 5.92
CA ALA A 244 26.84 34.41 6.99
C ALA A 244 28.38 34.46 6.82
N GLN A 245 28.93 33.85 5.76
CA GLN A 245 30.28 34.18 5.31
C GLN A 245 30.22 35.53 4.59
N GLN A 246 30.41 36.59 5.38
CA GLN A 246 30.72 37.95 4.93
C GLN A 246 31.65 37.87 3.71
N PRO A 247 31.36 38.61 2.61
CA PRO A 247 32.28 38.65 1.48
C PRO A 247 33.63 39.13 2.01
N PHE A 248 34.66 38.33 1.78
CA PHE A 248 36.05 38.67 2.04
C PHE A 248 36.30 40.07 1.45
N GLN A 249 36.34 41.08 2.30
CA GLN A 249 36.80 42.40 1.90
C GLN A 249 38.29 42.26 1.60
N TYR A 250 38.61 42.12 0.32
CA TYR A 250 39.95 42.43 -0.17
C TYR A 250 40.23 43.88 0.19
N THR A 251 40.91 44.12 1.31
CA THR A 251 41.63 45.37 1.56
C THR A 251 42.82 45.41 0.60
N GLY A 252 42.54 45.70 -0.67
CA GLY A 252 43.52 46.18 -1.61
C GLY A 252 43.88 47.61 -1.23
N GLY A 253 45.09 47.78 -0.69
CA GLY A 253 45.69 49.09 -0.53
C GLY A 253 45.91 49.75 -1.89
N SER A 254 45.18 50.81 -2.17
CA SER A 254 45.62 52.02 -2.88
C SER A 254 44.39 52.89 -3.13
N GLY A 255 44.56 54.20 -2.91
CA GLY A 255 43.48 55.14 -2.74
C GLY A 255 42.48 55.21 -3.90
N ALA A 256 41.20 55.06 -3.56
CA ALA A 256 40.11 55.65 -4.31
C ALA A 256 39.05 56.10 -3.31
N ARG A 257 39.00 57.41 -3.04
CA ARG A 257 37.85 58.02 -2.38
C ARG A 257 36.64 57.87 -3.30
N PRO A 258 35.44 57.53 -2.80
CA PRO A 258 34.25 57.54 -3.63
C PRO A 258 34.01 58.96 -4.13
N MET A 259 34.01 59.16 -5.46
CA MET A 259 33.64 60.44 -6.07
C MET A 259 32.17 60.72 -5.81
N VAL A 260 31.89 61.69 -4.94
CA VAL A 260 30.57 62.29 -4.82
C VAL A 260 30.45 63.28 -5.97
N THR A 261 29.66 62.95 -7.00
CA THR A 261 29.29 63.89 -8.06
C THR A 261 28.27 64.87 -7.50
N THR A 262 28.67 66.14 -7.38
CA THR A 262 27.80 67.25 -7.00
C THR A 262 27.22 67.94 -8.23
N ASN A 263 26.04 68.54 -8.12
CA ASN A 263 25.54 69.44 -9.15
C ASN A 263 26.32 70.78 -9.15
N GLU A 264 25.99 71.67 -10.09
CA GLU A 264 26.60 73.00 -10.25
C GLU A 264 26.43 73.94 -9.05
N ASN A 265 25.61 73.55 -8.06
CA ASN A 265 25.42 74.26 -6.80
C ASN A 265 26.06 73.54 -5.58
N GLY A 266 26.83 72.46 -5.79
CA GLY A 266 27.59 71.78 -4.75
C GLY A 266 26.82 70.73 -3.93
N GLU A 267 25.60 70.35 -4.33
CA GLU A 267 24.80 69.35 -3.62
C GLU A 267 25.04 67.93 -4.15
N PRO A 268 25.15 66.91 -3.28
CA PRO A 268 25.41 65.53 -3.69
C PRO A 268 24.22 64.91 -4.44
N LEU A 269 24.44 64.47 -5.69
CA LEU A 269 23.40 63.79 -6.49
C LEU A 269 23.11 62.39 -5.93
N LYS A 270 21.96 62.24 -5.31
CA LYS A 270 21.50 60.96 -4.73
C LYS A 270 20.85 60.11 -5.82
N GLY A 271 21.47 58.99 -6.21
CA GLY A 271 20.81 57.92 -6.95
C GLY A 271 21.29 57.65 -8.39
N MET A 272 22.60 57.61 -8.65
CA MET A 272 23.12 56.93 -9.84
C MET A 272 23.48 55.49 -9.50
N PHE A 273 22.89 54.52 -10.21
CA PHE A 273 23.29 53.12 -10.16
C PHE A 273 23.85 52.75 -11.54
N THR A 274 25.11 52.32 -11.58
CA THR A 274 25.77 51.87 -12.81
C THR A 274 25.53 50.37 -12.97
N GLY A 275 24.80 49.97 -14.00
CA GLY A 275 24.67 48.57 -14.38
C GLY A 275 25.97 48.02 -15.01
N PRO A 276 26.12 46.68 -15.09
CA PRO A 276 27.35 46.02 -15.55
C PRO A 276 27.71 46.25 -17.04
N SER A 277 26.90 46.99 -17.80
CA SER A 277 27.15 47.37 -19.19
C SER A 277 27.71 48.81 -19.37
N GLY A 278 27.92 49.55 -18.28
CA GLY A 278 28.57 50.88 -18.34
C GLY A 278 27.72 52.04 -18.90
N SER A 279 26.42 51.84 -19.17
CA SER A 279 25.53 52.93 -19.57
C SER A 279 24.78 53.52 -18.36
N SER A 280 24.96 54.82 -18.11
CA SER A 280 24.23 55.55 -17.06
C SER A 280 22.95 56.18 -17.62
N THR A 281 21.78 55.73 -17.16
CA THR A 281 20.48 56.36 -17.47
C THR A 281 19.96 57.11 -16.25
N VAL A 282 19.64 58.40 -16.43
CA VAL A 282 18.99 59.22 -15.41
C VAL A 282 17.49 58.94 -15.43
N ALA A 283 16.95 58.41 -14.34
CA ALA A 283 15.51 58.24 -14.18
C ALA A 283 14.86 59.64 -14.01
N ARG A 284 14.25 60.17 -15.07
CA ARG A 284 13.31 61.29 -14.94
C ARG A 284 11.99 60.73 -14.38
N ARG A 285 11.64 61.13 -13.16
CA ARG A 285 10.24 61.06 -12.68
C ARG A 285 9.45 62.19 -13.34
N ASN A 286 8.28 61.86 -13.88
CA ASN A 286 7.17 62.82 -13.97
C ASN A 286 6.50 62.91 -12.60
#